data_AF-A0AA95M8U0-F1
#
_entry.id   AF-A0AA95M8U0-F1
#
_cell.length_a   1.000
_cell.length_b   1.000
_cell.length_c   1.000
_cell.angle_alpha   90.00
_cell.angle_beta   90.00
_cell.angle_gamma   90.00
#
_symmetry.space_group_name_H-M   'P 1'
#
loop_
_entity.id
_entity.type
_entity.pdbx_description
1 polymer ?
#
loop_
_entity_poly.entity_id
_entity_poly.type
_entity_poly.pdbx_seq_one_letter_code
_entity_poly.pdbx_strand_id
1 'polypeptide(L)' 'MKRSIFARLQWLEALTIYRAIFHDVVFQGGSLPFLRNCILKIER' A
#
# COMPACT_ATOMS: atom_id res chain seq x y z
N MET A 1 9.01 24.47 -3.45
CA MET A 1 9.26 23.70 -2.21
C MET A 1 8.03 22.95 -1.68
N LYS A 2 6.89 23.58 -1.36
CA LYS A 2 5.71 22.87 -0.80
C LYS A 2 5.16 21.71 -1.66
N ARG A 3 5.07 21.88 -2.98
CA ARG A 3 4.65 20.81 -3.92
C ARG A 3 5.62 19.63 -4.00
N SER A 4 6.92 19.88 -3.87
CA SER A 4 7.96 18.84 -3.88
C SER A 4 7.92 17.97 -2.63
N ILE A 5 7.63 18.58 -1.46
CA ILE A 5 7.43 17.84 -0.21
C ILE A 5 6.18 16.98 -0.29
N PHE A 6 5.09 17.52 -0.82
CA PHE A 6 3.84 16.78 -1.00
C PHE A 6 4.01 15.59 -1.96
N ALA A 7 4.65 15.81 -3.11
CA ALA A 7 4.95 14.73 -4.06
C ALA A 7 5.85 13.64 -3.43
N ARG A 8 6.82 14.03 -2.60
CA ARG A 8 7.68 13.08 -1.87
C ARG A 8 6.89 12.28 -0.83
N LEU A 9 5.92 12.91 -0.16
CA LEU A 9 5.02 12.22 0.78
C LEU A 9 4.17 11.17 0.07
N GLN A 10 3.55 11.55 -1.05
CA GLN A 10 2.79 10.64 -1.90
C GLN A 10 3.65 9.49 -2.44
N TRP A 11 4.91 9.77 -2.78
CA TRP A 11 5.84 8.73 -3.25
C TRP A 11 6.22 7.74 -2.14
N LEU A 12 6.44 8.21 -0.92
CA LEU A 12 6.69 7.35 0.24
C LEU A 12 5.47 6.50 0.61
N GLU A 13 4.27 7.07 0.51
CA GLU A 13 3.02 6.36 0.73
C GLU A 13 2.83 5.25 -0.32
N ALA A 14 3.05 5.56 -1.60
CA ALA A 14 3.01 4.57 -2.68
C ALA A 14 4.03 3.44 -2.45
N LEU A 15 5.28 3.76 -2.12
CA LEU A 15 6.31 2.76 -1.81
C LEU A 15 5.92 1.85 -0.63
N THR A 16 5.25 2.40 0.38
CA THR A 16 4.79 1.63 1.54
C THR A 16 3.69 0.64 1.14
N ILE A 17 2.74 1.08 0.31
CA ILE A 17 1.68 0.22 -0.24
C ILE A 17 2.28 -0.92 -1.08
N TYR A 18 3.19 -0.60 -2.01
CA TYR A 18 3.83 -1.62 -2.84
C TYR A 18 4.60 -2.63 -1.99
N ARG A 19 5.31 -2.17 -0.96
CA ARG A 19 6.04 -3.06 -0.04
C ARG A 19 5.09 -3.98 0.71
N ALA A 20 3.95 -3.49 1.20
CA ALA A 20 2.95 -4.32 1.87
C ALA A 20 2.38 -5.39 0.94
N ILE A 21 2.05 -5.03 -0.30
CA ILE A 21 1.56 -5.97 -1.31
C ILE A 21 2.62 -7.04 -1.61
N PHE A 22 3.86 -6.62 -1.90
CA PHE A 22 4.95 -7.55 -2.19
C PHE A 22 5.25 -8.47 -1.02
N HIS A 23 5.29 -7.94 0.20
CA HIS A 23 5.50 -8.72 1.40
C HIS A 23 4.39 -9.77 1.57
N ASP A 24 3.12 -9.39 1.43
CA ASP A 24 2.02 -10.34 1.52
C ASP A 24 2.07 -11.42 0.42
N VAL A 25 2.36 -11.06 -0.82
CA VAL A 25 2.50 -12.03 -1.93
C VAL A 25 3.65 -13.01 -1.66
N VAL A 26 4.81 -12.51 -1.27
CA VAL A 26 6.04 -13.31 -1.14
C VAL A 26 6.05 -14.15 0.15
N PHE A 27 5.60 -13.59 1.27
CA PHE A 27 5.63 -14.28 2.58
C PHE A 27 4.38 -15.11 2.85
N GLN A 28 3.19 -14.70 2.39
CA GLN A 28 1.93 -15.41 2.67
C GLN A 28 1.45 -16.32 1.53
N GLY A 29 2.25 -16.46 0.46
CA GLY A 29 2.02 -17.48 -0.57
C GLY A 29 0.69 -17.35 -1.32
N GLY A 30 0.25 -16.11 -1.60
CA GLY A 30 -0.95 -15.82 -2.40
C GLY A 30 -2.19 -15.40 -1.61
N SER A 31 -2.19 -15.55 -0.28
CA SER A 31 -3.21 -14.89 0.54
C SER A 31 -2.85 -13.40 0.66
N LEU A 32 -3.76 -12.52 0.26
CA LEU A 32 -3.56 -11.06 0.20
C LEU A 32 -4.41 -10.35 1.27
N PRO A 33 -4.13 -10.54 2.57
CA PRO A 33 -4.94 -9.95 3.63
C PRO A 33 -4.94 -8.43 3.59
N PHE A 34 -3.84 -7.76 3.19
CA PHE A 34 -3.85 -6.31 2.98
C PHE A 34 -4.91 -5.87 1.96
N LEU A 35 -4.95 -6.49 0.78
CA LEU A 35 -5.96 -6.17 -0.24
C LEU A 35 -7.37 -6.52 0.25
N ARG A 36 -7.56 -7.64 0.95
CA ARG A 36 -8.85 -8.02 1.52
C ARG A 36 -9.36 -6.97 2.52
N ASN A 37 -8.46 -6.44 3.35
CA ASN A 37 -8.78 -5.40 4.33
C ASN A 37 -9.01 -4.03 3.66
N CYS A 38 -8.29 -3.72 2.58
CA CYS A 38 -8.54 -2.52 1.76
C CYS A 38 -9.89 -2.58 1.05
N ILE A 39 -10.27 -3.71 0.46
CA ILE A 39 -11.58 -3.91 -0.18
C ILE A 39 -12.69 -3.72 0.86
N LEU A 40 -12.60 -4.36 2.03
CA LEU A 40 -13.57 -4.21 3.11
C LEU A 40 -13.70 -2.77 3.64
N LYS A 41 -12.64 -1.96 3.56
CA LYS A 41 -12.70 -0.53 3.92
C LYS A 41 -13.34 0.34 2.85
N ILE A 42 -13.29 -0.06 1.58
CA ILE A 42 -13.91 0.65 0.45
C ILE A 42 -15.41 0.32 0.36
N GLU A 43 -15.81 -0.89 0.73
CA GLU A 43 -17.21 -1.34 0.75
C GLU A 43 -18.02 -0.81 1.96
N ARG A 44 -17.39 -0.09 2.89
CA ARG A 44 -18.00 0.45 4.12
C ARG A 44 -18.17 1.95 4.03
#